data_AF-A0A1F6B3Q5-F1
#
_entry.id   AF-A0A1F6B3Q5-F1
#
_cell.length_a   1.000
_cell.length_b   1.000
_cell.length_c   1.000
_cell.angle_alpha   90.00
_cell.angle_beta   90.00
_cell.angle_gamma   90.00
#
_symmetry.space_group_name_H-M   'P 1'
#
loop_
_entity.id
_entity.type
_entity.pdbx_description
1 polymer ?
#
loop_
_entity_poly.entity_id
_entity_poly.type
_entity_poly.pdbx_seq_one_letter_code
_entity_poly.pdbx_strand_id
1 'polypeptide(L)'
;MRKYYIFITVLGVVTLGVLIGGFKLVGTPISSRLEKLDSERLSNFNTIKYKIEDYYRNNGYLPDDLRLLSGSLKLSDPKTGKAYDYVIVRDREYKLCSEFATDTWQSRDDENSSYSNTENRHRKGYDCIGYTISSYVGRPTPTIRIYRTPTPAVFSYCPGSLIDGECKIPRNCRDSDGVNIYGRGSVSYNNPNGPGYITVFDQCAEGVNQVRENICQADQIDATNLTWTEKIYDCPNGCMGGACVTKRIYPILDSISPVPVLKY
;
A
#
# COMPACT_ATOMS: atom_id res chain seq x y z
N MET A 1 46.28 -61.90 21.89
CA MET A 1 45.51 -61.31 20.77
C MET A 1 44.12 -60.78 21.16
N ARG A 2 43.32 -61.54 21.93
CA ARG A 2 41.97 -61.10 22.35
C ARG A 2 41.90 -59.76 23.12
N LYS A 3 42.94 -59.42 23.90
CA LYS A 3 43.00 -58.19 24.72
C LYS A 3 43.07 -56.89 23.90
N TYR A 4 43.73 -56.89 22.74
CA TYR A 4 43.81 -55.68 21.91
C TYR A 4 42.50 -55.43 21.15
N TYR A 5 41.76 -56.48 20.77
CA TYR A 5 40.44 -56.32 20.15
C TYR A 5 39.46 -55.65 21.10
N ILE A 6 39.47 -56.03 22.39
CA ILE A 6 38.64 -55.41 23.44
C ILE A 6 38.98 -53.92 23.59
N PHE A 7 40.27 -53.57 23.59
CA PHE A 7 40.69 -52.18 23.69
C PHE A 7 40.25 -51.35 22.48
N ILE A 8 40.39 -51.91 21.26
CA ILE A 8 39.96 -51.25 20.02
C ILE A 8 38.45 -51.06 19.99
N THR A 9 37.64 -52.05 20.40
CA THR A 9 36.18 -51.87 20.46
C THR A 9 35.76 -50.85 21.51
N VAL A 10 36.36 -50.85 22.70
CA VAL A 10 36.05 -49.85 23.74
C VAL A 10 36.39 -48.45 23.25
N LEU A 11 37.57 -48.25 22.67
CA LEU A 11 37.97 -46.96 22.13
C LEU A 11 37.04 -46.52 20.99
N GLY A 12 36.67 -47.42 20.09
CA GLY A 12 35.74 -47.15 19.00
C GLY A 12 34.34 -46.75 19.48
N VAL A 13 33.83 -47.39 20.53
CA VAL A 13 32.54 -47.03 21.13
C VAL A 13 32.60 -45.67 21.81
N VAL A 14 33.69 -45.37 22.53
CA VAL A 14 33.89 -44.07 23.19
C VAL A 14 33.99 -42.94 22.16
N THR A 15 34.78 -43.11 21.10
CA THR A 15 34.90 -42.09 20.05
C THR A 15 33.59 -41.88 19.31
N LEU A 16 32.86 -42.95 18.99
CA LEU A 16 31.52 -42.85 18.39
C LEU A 16 30.55 -42.10 19.32
N GLY A 17 30.59 -42.38 20.63
CA GLY A 17 29.78 -41.69 21.64
C GLY A 17 30.06 -40.19 21.71
N VAL A 18 31.34 -39.80 21.69
CA VAL A 18 31.75 -38.39 21.66
C VAL A 18 31.31 -37.70 20.37
N LEU A 19 31.40 -38.36 19.22
CA LEU A 19 30.95 -37.80 17.94
C LEU A 19 29.43 -37.58 17.91
N ILE A 20 28.65 -38.59 18.33
CA ILE A 20 27.19 -38.49 18.39
C ILE A 20 26.78 -37.40 19.40
N GLY A 21 27.41 -37.36 20.57
CA GLY A 21 27.16 -36.33 21.58
C GLY A 21 27.51 -34.92 21.08
N GLY A 22 28.67 -34.77 20.42
CA GLY A 22 29.11 -33.51 19.84
C GLY A 22 28.17 -33.00 18.74
N PHE A 23 27.73 -33.88 17.84
CA PHE A 23 26.77 -33.50 16.79
C PHE A 23 25.36 -33.23 17.32
N LYS A 24 24.95 -33.82 18.45
CA LYS A 24 23.70 -33.44 19.10
C LYS A 24 23.75 -32.05 19.73
N LEU A 25 24.93 -31.61 20.19
CA LEU A 25 25.12 -30.29 20.80
C LEU A 25 25.27 -29.17 19.76
N VAL A 26 26.05 -29.40 18.70
CA VAL A 26 26.42 -28.36 17.71
C VAL A 26 25.59 -28.46 16.41
N GLY A 27 24.89 -29.58 16.19
CA GLY A 27 24.25 -29.88 14.92
C GLY A 27 25.20 -30.55 13.92
N THR A 28 24.65 -30.94 12.76
CA THR A 28 25.42 -31.58 11.67
C THR A 28 25.79 -30.55 10.60
N PRO A 29 26.85 -30.78 9.81
CA PRO A 29 27.18 -29.90 8.69
C PRO A 29 26.03 -29.68 7.68
N ILE A 30 25.12 -30.65 7.59
CA ILE A 30 23.94 -30.56 6.73
C ILE A 30 22.92 -29.60 7.34
N SER A 31 22.59 -29.73 8.63
CA SER A 31 21.63 -28.84 9.29
C SER A 31 22.10 -27.37 9.26
N SER A 32 23.37 -27.11 9.52
CA SER A 32 23.91 -25.74 9.46
C SER A 32 23.84 -25.12 8.05
N ARG A 33 23.95 -25.93 6.98
CA ARG A 33 23.77 -25.45 5.61
C ARG A 33 22.31 -25.11 5.30
N LEU A 34 21.36 -25.88 5.84
CA LEU A 34 19.92 -25.63 5.69
C LEU A 34 19.50 -24.36 6.44
N GLU A 35 20.00 -24.17 7.66
CA GLU A 35 19.79 -22.94 8.43
C GLU A 35 20.36 -21.71 7.72
N LYS A 36 21.57 -21.83 7.14
CA LYS A 36 22.17 -20.75 6.35
C LYS A 36 21.33 -20.41 5.12
N LEU A 37 20.74 -21.39 4.47
CA LEU A 37 19.84 -21.19 3.32
C LEU A 37 18.58 -20.41 3.74
N ASP A 38 17.97 -20.79 4.86
CA ASP A 38 16.80 -20.08 5.41
C ASP A 38 17.17 -18.65 5.85
N SER A 39 18.35 -18.46 6.43
CA SER A 39 18.89 -17.14 6.75
C SER A 39 19.05 -16.24 5.50
N GLU A 40 19.50 -16.79 4.36
CA GLU A 40 19.57 -16.04 3.11
C GLU A 40 18.18 -15.64 2.59
N ARG A 41 17.19 -16.54 2.69
CA ARG A 41 15.79 -16.23 2.33
C ARG A 41 15.22 -15.10 3.18
N LEU A 42 15.41 -15.18 4.49
CA LEU A 42 15.00 -14.14 5.43
C LEU A 42 15.74 -12.82 5.17
N SER A 43 17.01 -12.85 4.77
CA SER A 43 17.76 -11.67 4.36
C SER A 43 17.17 -11.02 3.10
N ASN A 44 16.80 -11.83 2.11
CA ASN A 44 16.09 -11.34 0.92
C ASN A 44 14.74 -10.73 1.31
N PHE A 45 13.97 -11.39 2.19
CA PHE A 45 12.69 -10.88 2.68
C PHE A 45 12.82 -9.54 3.38
N ASN A 46 13.83 -9.36 4.24
CA ASN A 46 14.11 -8.08 4.88
C ASN A 46 14.43 -7.00 3.84
N THR A 47 15.23 -7.33 2.83
CA THR A 47 15.55 -6.40 1.74
C THR A 47 14.31 -6.00 0.95
N ILE A 48 13.45 -6.97 0.63
CA ILE A 48 12.17 -6.75 -0.04
C ILE A 48 11.24 -5.91 0.84
N LYS A 49 11.13 -6.22 2.14
CA LYS A 49 10.34 -5.47 3.13
C LYS A 49 10.72 -3.99 3.12
N TYR A 50 12.02 -3.66 3.21
CA TYR A 50 12.47 -2.27 3.18
C TYR A 50 12.10 -1.54 1.88
N LYS A 51 12.11 -2.27 0.75
CA LYS A 51 11.71 -1.71 -0.54
C LYS A 51 10.22 -1.54 -0.68
N ILE A 52 9.42 -2.43 -0.12
CA ILE A 52 7.97 -2.27 -0.03
C ILE A 52 7.65 -1.06 0.86
N GLU A 53 8.34 -0.88 1.98
CA GLU A 53 8.17 0.29 2.85
C GLU A 53 8.55 1.60 2.13
N ASP A 54 9.64 1.62 1.35
CA ASP A 54 10.00 2.76 0.52
C ASP A 54 8.95 3.04 -0.57
N TYR A 55 8.50 1.99 -1.27
CA TYR A 55 7.43 2.09 -2.25
C TYR A 55 6.17 2.68 -1.62
N TYR A 56 5.75 2.15 -0.46
CA TYR A 56 4.58 2.61 0.27
C TYR A 56 4.72 4.07 0.71
N ARG A 57 5.90 4.46 1.21
CA ARG A 57 6.19 5.86 1.58
C ARG A 57 6.08 6.82 0.40
N ASN A 58 6.44 6.38 -0.81
CA ASN A 58 6.40 7.23 -2.00
C ASN A 58 5.03 7.25 -2.69
N ASN A 59 4.28 6.16 -2.60
CA ASN A 59 3.04 5.95 -3.36
C ASN A 59 1.76 5.99 -2.52
N GLY A 60 1.85 5.71 -1.21
CA GLY A 60 0.73 5.66 -0.28
C GLY A 60 -0.06 4.34 -0.25
N TYR A 61 0.32 3.35 -1.07
CA TYR A 61 -0.29 2.02 -1.14
C TYR A 61 0.79 0.94 -1.37
N LEU A 62 0.45 -0.32 -1.09
CA LEU A 62 1.34 -1.47 -1.31
C LEU A 62 1.50 -1.76 -2.82
N PRO A 63 2.68 -2.21 -3.28
CA PRO A 63 2.89 -2.52 -4.69
C PRO A 63 2.10 -3.76 -5.10
N ASP A 64 1.42 -3.74 -6.25
CA ASP A 64 0.68 -4.91 -6.75
C ASP A 64 1.61 -6.06 -7.17
N ASP A 65 2.86 -5.76 -7.51
CA ASP A 65 3.89 -6.71 -7.92
C ASP A 65 5.27 -6.29 -7.37
N LEU A 66 6.05 -7.25 -6.87
CA LEU A 66 7.42 -7.02 -6.38
C LEU A 66 8.37 -6.46 -7.47
N ARG A 67 8.05 -6.65 -8.75
CA ARG A 67 8.80 -6.12 -9.90
C ARG A 67 8.68 -4.61 -10.05
N LEU A 68 7.69 -3.98 -9.40
CA LEU A 68 7.54 -2.52 -9.35
C LEU A 68 8.55 -1.86 -8.39
N LEU A 69 9.22 -2.66 -7.55
CA LEU A 69 10.22 -2.18 -6.62
C LEU A 69 11.50 -1.78 -7.37
N SER A 70 12.05 -0.61 -7.03
CA SER A 70 13.25 -0.09 -7.66
C SER A 70 14.54 -0.66 -7.06
N GLY A 71 15.50 -0.98 -7.92
CA GLY A 71 16.85 -1.44 -7.55
C GLY A 71 17.10 -2.91 -7.85
N SER A 72 18.33 -3.36 -7.58
CA SER A 72 18.72 -4.76 -7.74
C SER A 72 18.27 -5.56 -6.52
N LEU A 73 17.20 -6.34 -6.67
CA LEU A 73 16.61 -7.16 -5.61
C LEU A 73 16.65 -8.63 -5.99
N LYS A 74 17.00 -9.47 -5.02
CA LYS A 74 16.86 -10.93 -5.14
C LYS A 74 15.40 -11.31 -4.86
N LEU A 75 14.58 -11.32 -5.91
CA LEU A 75 13.15 -11.66 -5.82
C LEU A 75 12.87 -13.17 -5.96
N SER A 76 13.91 -14.00 -5.97
CA SER A 76 13.82 -15.45 -6.13
C SER A 76 14.61 -16.20 -5.07
N ASP A 77 14.15 -17.41 -4.79
CA ASP A 77 14.77 -18.36 -3.89
C ASP A 77 16.16 -18.80 -4.42
N PRO A 78 17.23 -18.73 -3.60
CA PRO A 78 18.60 -18.97 -4.04
C PRO A 78 18.90 -20.44 -4.39
N LYS A 79 18.06 -21.38 -3.95
CA LYS A 79 18.24 -22.82 -4.23
C LYS A 79 17.42 -23.27 -5.43
N THR A 80 16.17 -22.83 -5.52
CA THR A 80 15.20 -23.30 -6.53
C THR A 80 15.07 -22.35 -7.73
N GLY A 81 15.48 -21.09 -7.59
CA GLY A 81 15.27 -20.04 -8.59
C GLY A 81 13.81 -19.60 -8.73
N LYS A 82 12.87 -20.18 -7.98
CA LYS A 82 11.46 -19.78 -7.99
C LYS A 82 11.33 -18.38 -7.39
N ALA A 83 10.51 -17.52 -8.01
CA ALA A 83 10.18 -16.23 -7.44
C ALA A 83 9.52 -16.40 -6.05
N TYR A 84 9.80 -15.48 -5.14
CA TYR A 84 9.10 -15.44 -3.86
C TYR A 84 7.64 -15.05 -4.06
N ASP A 85 6.75 -15.70 -3.33
CA ASP A 85 5.33 -15.38 -3.39
C ASP A 85 5.06 -14.16 -2.51
N TYR A 86 4.26 -13.24 -3.01
CA TYR A 86 3.86 -12.01 -2.34
C TYR A 86 2.34 -11.92 -2.34
N VAL A 87 1.75 -11.72 -1.16
CA VAL A 87 0.29 -11.69 -0.99
C VAL A 87 -0.09 -10.48 -0.15
N ILE A 88 -0.88 -9.57 -0.73
CA ILE A 88 -1.50 -8.46 0.01
C ILE A 88 -2.68 -9.03 0.80
N VAL A 89 -2.70 -8.79 2.11
CA VAL A 89 -3.78 -9.23 3.01
C VAL A 89 -4.76 -8.08 3.27
N ARG A 90 -4.22 -6.87 3.49
CA ARG A 90 -4.96 -5.61 3.69
C ARG A 90 -4.11 -4.42 3.22
N ASP A 91 -4.66 -3.21 3.28
CA ASP A 91 -4.01 -1.94 2.89
C ASP A 91 -2.58 -1.71 3.42
N ARG A 92 -2.22 -2.33 4.54
CA ARG A 92 -0.89 -2.23 5.17
C ARG A 92 -0.30 -3.57 5.60
N GLU A 93 -0.98 -4.68 5.30
CA GLU A 93 -0.58 -6.00 5.74
C GLU A 93 -0.31 -6.87 4.52
N TYR A 94 0.84 -7.53 4.48
CA TYR A 94 1.21 -8.43 3.39
C TYR A 94 2.03 -9.61 3.91
N LYS A 95 2.21 -10.62 3.06
CA LYS A 95 3.00 -11.82 3.34
C LYS A 95 4.05 -12.04 2.26
N LEU A 96 5.21 -12.54 2.68
CA LEU A 96 6.21 -13.13 1.78
C LEU A 96 6.33 -14.61 2.09
N CYS A 97 6.29 -15.45 1.06
CA CYS A 97 6.32 -16.90 1.23
C CYS A 97 7.45 -17.55 0.42
N SER A 98 8.00 -18.61 0.99
CA SER A 98 9.03 -19.44 0.36
C SER A 98 8.98 -20.86 0.93
N GLU A 99 9.82 -21.74 0.39
CA GLU A 99 9.97 -23.11 0.85
C GLU A 99 11.16 -23.26 1.80
N PHE A 100 10.94 -23.08 3.10
CA PHE A 100 11.98 -23.16 4.12
C PHE A 100 12.49 -24.58 4.37
N ALA A 101 13.77 -24.71 4.69
CA ALA A 101 14.43 -25.99 4.86
C ALA A 101 14.34 -26.53 6.29
N THR A 102 14.16 -25.64 7.28
CA THR A 102 14.14 -25.91 8.72
C THR A 102 12.83 -25.48 9.38
N ASP A 103 12.59 -25.97 10.58
CA ASP A 103 11.41 -25.62 11.39
C ASP A 103 11.88 -24.91 12.66
N THR A 104 11.51 -23.64 12.78
CA THR A 104 11.87 -22.77 13.92
C THR A 104 10.74 -22.67 14.95
N TRP A 105 9.59 -23.29 14.70
CA TRP A 105 8.50 -23.39 15.68
C TRP A 105 8.76 -24.50 16.71
N GLN A 106 9.61 -25.47 16.38
CA GLN A 106 9.90 -26.65 17.20
C GLN A 106 11.13 -26.48 18.11
N SER A 107 11.90 -25.40 18.00
CA SER A 107 13.00 -25.11 18.93
C SER A 107 12.44 -24.74 20.30
N ARG A 108 12.30 -25.77 21.15
CA ARG A 108 12.07 -25.64 22.59
C ARG A 108 13.33 -25.08 23.26
N ASP A 109 13.11 -24.16 24.20
CA ASP A 109 14.05 -23.76 25.24
C ASP A 109 15.24 -22.87 24.84
N ASP A 110 14.95 -21.64 24.39
CA ASP A 110 15.84 -20.50 24.64
C ASP A 110 15.10 -19.46 25.50
N GLU A 111 14.86 -19.81 26.77
CA GLU A 111 14.30 -18.94 27.80
C GLU A 111 15.21 -17.75 28.15
N ASN A 112 16.43 -17.69 27.59
CA ASN A 112 17.42 -16.64 27.83
C ASN A 112 17.74 -15.74 26.63
N SER A 113 17.03 -15.88 25.50
CA SER A 113 17.11 -14.89 24.42
C SER A 113 16.03 -13.83 24.61
N SER A 114 16.38 -12.77 25.35
CA SER A 114 15.60 -11.52 25.44
C SER A 114 15.38 -10.82 24.08
N TYR A 115 15.86 -11.43 22.97
CA TYR A 115 15.73 -10.96 21.59
C TYR A 115 15.22 -12.07 20.65
N SER A 116 14.39 -13.02 21.10
CA SER A 116 13.75 -13.97 20.19
C SER A 116 12.77 -13.23 19.27
N ASN A 117 13.26 -12.85 18.09
CA ASN A 117 12.51 -12.15 17.06
C ASN A 117 11.42 -13.10 16.51
N THR A 118 10.24 -13.06 17.10
CA THR A 118 9.05 -13.83 16.71
C THR A 118 8.64 -13.55 15.26
N GLU A 119 9.12 -12.45 14.66
CA GLU A 119 8.79 -12.03 13.29
C GLU A 119 9.31 -12.99 12.21
N ASN A 120 10.37 -13.76 12.48
CA ASN A 120 11.00 -14.63 11.47
C ASN A 120 10.70 -16.12 11.63
N ARG A 121 9.74 -16.48 12.49
CA ARG A 121 9.38 -17.88 12.71
C ARG A 121 8.68 -18.46 11.50
N HIS A 122 9.13 -19.64 11.11
CA HIS A 122 8.66 -20.39 9.94
C HIS A 122 8.78 -21.90 10.15
N ARG A 123 7.86 -22.64 9.54
CA ARG A 123 7.84 -24.10 9.49
C ARG A 123 8.68 -24.58 8.31
N LYS A 124 9.14 -25.83 8.41
CA LYS A 124 9.76 -26.50 7.28
C LYS A 124 8.73 -26.69 6.15
N GLY A 125 9.16 -26.46 4.91
CA GLY A 125 8.33 -26.50 3.73
C GLY A 125 7.79 -25.13 3.36
N TYR A 126 6.68 -25.09 2.62
CA TYR A 126 6.07 -23.83 2.22
C TYR A 126 5.48 -23.12 3.45
N ASP A 127 5.98 -21.93 3.75
CA ASP A 127 5.45 -21.09 4.82
C ASP A 127 5.56 -19.60 4.45
N CYS A 128 4.74 -18.78 5.12
CA CYS A 128 4.59 -17.37 4.87
C CYS A 128 4.88 -16.54 6.12
N ILE A 129 5.69 -15.50 5.96
CA ILE A 129 5.96 -14.53 7.02
C ILE A 129 5.14 -13.27 6.76
N GLY A 130 4.39 -12.85 7.77
CA GLY A 130 3.54 -11.66 7.72
C GLY A 130 4.29 -10.39 8.11
N TYR A 131 4.06 -9.32 7.35
CA TYR A 131 4.63 -8.00 7.59
C TYR A 131 3.53 -6.95 7.61
N THR A 132 3.71 -5.94 8.45
CA THR A 132 2.81 -4.79 8.53
C THR A 132 3.62 -3.51 8.32
N ILE A 133 3.14 -2.63 7.44
CA ILE A 133 3.73 -1.30 7.29
C ILE A 133 3.44 -0.51 8.55
N SER A 134 4.50 -0.12 9.26
CA SER A 134 4.35 0.62 10.50
C SER A 134 3.69 1.98 10.27
N SER A 135 2.93 2.45 11.27
CA SER A 135 2.23 3.74 11.25
C SER A 135 3.16 4.94 11.10
N TYR A 136 4.44 4.82 11.50
CA TYR A 136 5.46 5.87 11.35
C TYR A 136 6.10 5.92 9.97
N VAL A 137 5.93 4.89 9.14
CA VAL A 137 6.30 4.96 7.71
C VAL A 137 5.27 5.87 7.08
N GLY A 138 5.63 7.16 7.03
CA GLY A 138 4.72 8.21 6.60
C GLY A 138 4.07 7.82 5.28
N ARG A 139 2.74 7.93 5.23
CA ARG A 139 2.12 8.30 3.95
C ARG A 139 2.94 9.49 3.45
N PRO A 140 3.26 9.59 2.14
CA PRO A 140 3.91 10.80 1.67
C PRO A 140 3.06 11.93 2.21
N THR A 141 3.62 12.74 3.13
CA THR A 141 3.01 14.01 3.50
C THR A 141 2.74 14.61 2.14
N PRO A 142 1.48 14.88 1.76
CA PRO A 142 1.22 15.50 0.48
C PRO A 142 2.15 16.68 0.50
N THR A 143 3.21 16.59 -0.31
CA THR A 143 4.12 17.68 -0.42
C THR A 143 3.18 18.65 -1.07
N ILE A 144 2.76 19.65 -0.30
CA ILE A 144 2.36 20.91 -0.87
C ILE A 144 3.65 21.33 -1.57
N ARG A 145 3.87 20.78 -2.77
CA ARG A 145 4.55 21.49 -3.81
C ARG A 145 3.64 22.68 -3.95
N ILE A 146 4.02 23.74 -3.23
CA ILE A 146 3.77 25.07 -3.69
C ILE A 146 4.46 25.05 -5.05
N TYR A 147 3.76 24.58 -6.08
CA TYR A 147 3.92 25.17 -7.37
C TYR A 147 3.75 26.64 -7.04
N ARG A 148 4.87 27.36 -7.02
CA ARG A 148 4.82 28.74 -7.46
C ARG A 148 4.42 28.65 -8.92
N THR A 149 3.15 28.32 -9.17
CA THR A 149 2.39 29.02 -10.19
C THR A 149 2.80 30.47 -9.98
N PRO A 150 3.38 31.16 -10.98
CA PRO A 150 3.73 32.56 -10.84
C PRO A 150 2.54 33.19 -10.15
N THR A 151 2.76 33.75 -8.95
CA THR A 151 1.69 34.20 -8.05
C THR A 151 0.66 34.83 -8.95
N PRO A 152 -0.51 34.20 -9.20
CA PRO A 152 -1.53 34.89 -9.95
C PRO A 152 -1.72 36.14 -9.13
N ALA A 153 -1.58 37.31 -9.77
CA ALA A 153 -1.78 38.58 -9.09
C ALA A 153 -3.00 38.37 -8.21
N VAL A 154 -2.84 38.50 -6.89
CA VAL A 154 -3.96 38.39 -5.96
C VAL A 154 -4.77 39.65 -6.22
N PHE A 155 -5.50 39.63 -7.33
CA PHE A 155 -6.74 40.32 -7.44
C PHE A 155 -7.59 39.62 -6.41
N SER A 156 -7.80 40.29 -5.29
CA SER A 156 -8.89 40.01 -4.37
C SER A 156 -10.17 40.05 -5.20
N TYR A 157 -10.48 38.96 -5.88
CA TYR A 157 -11.70 38.86 -6.65
C TYR A 157 -12.80 38.64 -5.61
N CYS A 158 -13.46 39.72 -5.24
CA CYS A 158 -14.74 39.62 -4.57
C CYS A 158 -15.76 39.29 -5.67
N PRO A 159 -16.39 38.10 -5.65
CA PRO A 159 -17.42 37.73 -6.63
C PRO A 159 -18.75 38.48 -6.39
N GLY A 160 -18.75 39.47 -5.49
CA GLY A 160 -19.85 40.39 -5.21
C GLY A 160 -19.35 41.83 -5.19
N SER A 161 -20.09 42.73 -4.53
CA SER A 161 -19.67 44.13 -4.43
C SER A 161 -18.64 44.33 -3.32
N LEU A 162 -17.55 45.05 -3.63
CA LEU A 162 -16.73 45.67 -2.59
C LEU A 162 -17.49 46.90 -2.06
N ILE A 163 -17.89 46.85 -0.80
CA ILE A 163 -18.50 47.99 -0.09
C ILE A 163 -17.62 48.25 1.13
N ASP A 164 -17.05 49.45 1.23
CA ASP A 164 -16.18 49.88 2.33
C ASP A 164 -14.94 48.99 2.58
N GLY A 165 -14.39 48.38 1.53
CA GLY A 165 -13.21 47.51 1.64
C GLY A 165 -13.51 46.10 2.16
N GLU A 166 -14.77 45.80 2.47
CA GLU A 166 -15.22 44.44 2.78
C GLU A 166 -15.90 43.80 1.57
N CYS A 167 -15.55 42.54 1.29
CA CYS A 167 -16.22 41.77 0.26
C CYS A 167 -17.60 41.31 0.74
N LYS A 168 -18.67 41.86 0.15
CA LYS A 168 -20.04 41.46 0.44
C LYS A 168 -20.52 40.46 -0.63
N ILE A 169 -20.62 39.19 -0.25
CA ILE A 169 -21.11 38.11 -1.13
C ILE A 169 -22.65 38.23 -1.22
N PRO A 170 -23.26 38.15 -2.41
CA PRO A 170 -24.71 38.23 -2.54
C PRO A 170 -25.41 37.03 -1.88
N ARG A 171 -26.59 37.29 -1.29
CA ARG A 171 -27.30 36.38 -0.39
C ARG A 171 -27.99 35.18 -1.06
N ASN A 172 -27.76 34.90 -2.34
CA ASN A 172 -28.61 34.01 -3.12
C ASN A 172 -27.96 32.71 -3.62
N CYS A 173 -26.62 32.63 -3.66
CA CYS A 173 -25.89 31.41 -4.00
C CYS A 173 -24.49 31.43 -3.36
N ARG A 174 -24.12 30.37 -2.65
CA ARG A 174 -22.81 30.17 -2.04
C ARG A 174 -22.21 28.85 -2.50
N ASP A 175 -21.02 28.92 -3.05
CA ASP A 175 -20.23 27.80 -3.54
C ASP A 175 -19.09 27.52 -2.55
N SER A 176 -18.81 26.25 -2.24
CA SER A 176 -17.78 25.86 -1.28
C SER A 176 -16.36 26.04 -1.81
N ASP A 177 -16.16 25.89 -3.11
CA ASP A 177 -14.84 25.74 -3.72
C ASP A 177 -14.75 26.25 -5.16
N GLY A 178 -15.84 26.75 -5.74
CA GLY A 178 -15.83 27.29 -7.10
C GLY A 178 -15.78 26.17 -8.13
N VAL A 179 -15.03 26.40 -9.21
CA VAL A 179 -14.78 25.34 -10.21
C VAL A 179 -13.60 24.49 -9.75
N ASN A 180 -13.86 23.37 -9.07
CA ASN A 180 -12.88 22.43 -8.57
C ASN A 180 -13.31 20.96 -8.77
N ILE A 181 -13.14 20.48 -10.00
CA ILE A 181 -13.53 19.13 -10.43
C ILE A 181 -12.77 17.97 -9.75
N TYR A 182 -11.78 18.22 -8.89
CA TYR A 182 -10.99 17.20 -8.17
C TYR A 182 -11.29 17.14 -6.67
N GLY A 183 -12.08 18.07 -6.15
CA GLY A 183 -12.68 18.01 -4.82
C GLY A 183 -14.18 17.78 -4.95
N ARG A 184 -14.81 17.18 -3.93
CA ARG A 184 -16.27 17.16 -3.88
C ARG A 184 -16.73 18.47 -3.24
N GLY A 185 -17.25 19.37 -4.05
CA GLY A 185 -17.83 20.63 -3.66
C GLY A 185 -19.33 20.56 -3.41
N SER A 186 -19.89 21.74 -3.11
CA SER A 186 -21.30 21.96 -2.87
C SER A 186 -21.70 23.40 -3.14
N VAL A 187 -22.91 23.56 -3.66
CA VAL A 187 -23.57 24.85 -3.83
C VAL A 187 -24.82 24.91 -2.98
N SER A 188 -24.95 25.99 -2.21
CA SER A 188 -26.15 26.32 -1.46
C SER A 188 -26.81 27.56 -2.04
N TYR A 189 -28.06 27.46 -2.49
CA TYR A 189 -28.80 28.55 -3.13
C TYR A 189 -30.21 28.68 -2.57
N ASN A 190 -30.84 29.84 -2.75
CA ASN A 190 -32.21 30.06 -2.28
C ASN A 190 -33.19 29.09 -2.93
N ASN A 191 -34.07 28.49 -2.13
CA ASN A 191 -35.10 27.60 -2.64
C ASN A 191 -36.09 28.42 -3.52
N PRO A 192 -36.20 28.15 -4.83
CA PRO A 192 -37.12 28.89 -5.70
C PRO A 192 -38.60 28.59 -5.40
N ASN A 193 -38.88 27.49 -4.70
CA ASN A 193 -40.23 26.98 -4.44
C ASN A 193 -40.69 27.17 -2.98
N GLY A 194 -39.94 27.89 -2.14
CA GLY A 194 -40.28 28.07 -0.74
C GLY A 194 -39.22 28.77 0.09
N PRO A 195 -39.41 28.90 1.42
CA PRO A 195 -38.41 29.48 2.30
C PRO A 195 -37.19 28.55 2.47
N GLY A 196 -36.02 29.15 2.75
CA GLY A 196 -34.79 28.43 3.05
C GLY A 196 -33.85 28.24 1.86
N TYR A 197 -32.83 27.40 2.05
CA TYR A 197 -31.79 27.11 1.05
C TYR A 197 -31.83 25.65 0.62
N ILE A 198 -31.47 25.39 -0.63
CA ILE A 198 -31.20 24.06 -1.17
C ILE A 198 -29.68 23.91 -1.28
N THR A 199 -29.14 22.79 -0.82
CA THR A 199 -27.73 22.43 -1.01
C THR A 199 -27.62 21.24 -1.95
N VAL A 200 -26.83 21.41 -3.00
CA VAL A 200 -26.47 20.37 -3.96
C VAL A 200 -24.97 20.11 -3.88
N PHE A 201 -24.57 18.88 -4.16
CA PHE A 201 -23.17 18.44 -4.12
C PHE A 201 -22.75 18.02 -5.51
N ASP A 202 -21.45 18.10 -5.78
CA ASP A 202 -20.89 17.57 -7.01
C ASP A 202 -21.07 16.07 -7.08
N GLN A 203 -21.33 15.59 -8.28
CA GLN A 203 -21.71 14.21 -8.54
C GLN A 203 -21.07 13.70 -9.81
N CYS A 204 -20.80 12.40 -9.85
CA CYS A 204 -20.38 11.77 -11.08
C CYS A 204 -21.57 11.60 -12.03
N ALA A 205 -21.31 11.81 -13.32
CA ALA A 205 -22.26 11.47 -14.36
C ALA A 205 -22.37 9.93 -14.46
N GLU A 206 -23.60 9.43 -14.54
CA GLU A 206 -23.82 7.99 -14.61
C GLU A 206 -23.37 7.44 -15.98
N GLY A 207 -22.63 6.34 -15.96
CA GLY A 207 -22.23 5.63 -17.18
C GLY A 207 -21.12 6.30 -18.01
N VAL A 208 -20.59 7.45 -17.58
CA VAL A 208 -19.50 8.17 -18.29
C VAL A 208 -18.46 8.71 -17.30
N ASN A 209 -17.23 8.89 -17.76
CA ASN A 209 -16.13 9.44 -16.95
C ASN A 209 -16.23 10.96 -16.87
N GLN A 210 -17.31 11.50 -16.30
CA GLN A 210 -17.53 12.93 -16.17
C GLN A 210 -17.98 13.28 -14.75
N VAL A 211 -17.71 14.51 -14.33
CA VAL A 211 -18.25 15.10 -13.10
C VAL A 211 -19.21 16.22 -13.46
N ARG A 212 -20.34 16.25 -12.76
CA ARG A 212 -21.31 17.33 -12.71
C ARG A 212 -20.91 18.24 -11.54
N GLU A 213 -20.30 19.35 -11.90
CA GLU A 213 -19.84 20.40 -11.00
C GLU A 213 -20.95 21.43 -10.80
N ASN A 214 -21.33 21.65 -9.55
CA ASN A 214 -22.26 22.72 -9.20
C ASN A 214 -21.46 23.96 -8.88
N ILE A 215 -21.78 25.06 -9.55
CA ILE A 215 -21.13 26.35 -9.30
C ILE A 215 -22.13 27.48 -9.16
N CYS A 216 -21.72 28.52 -8.44
CA CYS A 216 -22.43 29.80 -8.45
C CYS A 216 -21.85 30.69 -9.56
N GLN A 217 -22.64 30.99 -10.58
CA GLN A 217 -22.23 31.84 -11.71
C GLN A 217 -23.17 33.04 -11.90
N ALA A 218 -22.59 34.20 -12.22
CA ALA A 218 -23.32 35.40 -12.65
C ALA A 218 -23.86 35.21 -14.08
N ASP A 219 -25.10 35.63 -14.33
CA ASP A 219 -25.74 35.51 -15.66
C ASP A 219 -25.23 36.57 -16.66
N GLN A 220 -24.71 37.69 -16.18
CA GLN A 220 -24.15 38.82 -16.92
C GLN A 220 -22.95 39.42 -16.17
N ILE A 221 -22.12 40.20 -16.89
CA ILE A 221 -20.86 40.77 -16.39
C ILE A 221 -21.06 41.72 -15.18
N ASP A 222 -22.27 42.24 -14.96
CA ASP A 222 -22.62 43.16 -13.85
C ASP A 222 -23.77 42.63 -12.96
N ALA A 223 -24.02 41.31 -12.97
CA ALA A 223 -25.09 40.73 -12.18
C ALA A 223 -24.76 40.79 -10.68
N THR A 224 -25.64 41.42 -9.90
CA THR A 224 -25.54 41.46 -8.43
C THR A 224 -25.99 40.16 -7.76
N ASN A 225 -26.47 39.20 -8.55
CA ASN A 225 -27.04 37.94 -8.11
C ASN A 225 -26.29 36.77 -8.76
N LEU A 226 -25.81 35.82 -7.95
CA LEU A 226 -25.22 34.58 -8.45
C LEU A 226 -26.31 33.50 -8.58
N THR A 227 -26.30 32.76 -9.67
CA THR A 227 -27.25 31.67 -9.90
C THR A 227 -26.54 30.32 -9.83
N TRP A 228 -27.21 29.31 -9.28
CA TRP A 228 -26.72 27.94 -9.36
C TRP A 228 -26.71 27.48 -10.82
N THR A 229 -25.61 26.89 -11.24
CA THR A 229 -25.46 26.25 -12.55
C THR A 229 -24.74 24.93 -12.37
N GLU A 230 -25.20 23.89 -13.05
CA GLU A 230 -24.48 22.63 -13.18
C GLU A 230 -23.67 22.64 -14.48
N LYS A 231 -22.38 22.31 -14.39
CA LYS A 231 -21.48 22.14 -15.54
C LYS A 231 -20.91 20.74 -15.57
N ILE A 232 -20.70 20.23 -16.77
CA ILE A 232 -20.16 18.88 -16.98
C ILE A 232 -18.72 19.00 -17.43
N TYR A 233 -17.84 18.25 -16.77
CA TYR A 233 -16.42 18.17 -17.09
C TYR A 233 -15.99 16.73 -17.30
N ASP A 234 -15.11 16.51 -18.29
CA ASP A 234 -14.50 15.20 -18.51
C ASP A 234 -13.45 14.90 -17.44
N CYS A 235 -13.50 13.69 -16.88
CA CYS A 235 -12.54 13.15 -15.94
C CYS A 235 -11.64 12.12 -16.63
N PRO A 236 -10.38 12.45 -16.97
CA PRO A 236 -9.50 11.58 -17.76
C PRO A 236 -9.25 10.18 -17.15
N ASN A 237 -9.37 10.06 -15.84
CA ASN A 237 -9.08 8.86 -15.08
C ASN A 237 -10.32 8.22 -14.41
N GLY A 238 -11.52 8.75 -14.69
CA GLY A 238 -12.77 8.37 -14.03
C GLY A 238 -13.24 9.39 -13.00
N CYS A 239 -14.50 9.26 -12.60
CA CYS A 239 -15.11 10.05 -11.53
C CYS A 239 -15.49 9.11 -10.38
N MET A 240 -15.22 9.52 -9.14
CA MET A 240 -15.62 8.80 -7.94
C MET A 240 -16.06 9.77 -6.85
N GLY A 241 -17.22 9.52 -6.24
CA GLY A 241 -17.68 10.29 -5.08
C GLY A 241 -17.97 11.76 -5.37
N GLY A 242 -18.24 12.12 -6.64
CA GLY A 242 -18.48 13.51 -7.03
C GLY A 242 -17.24 14.31 -7.36
N ALA A 243 -16.10 13.65 -7.64
CA ALA A 243 -14.88 14.30 -8.08
C ALA A 243 -14.12 13.44 -9.10
N CYS A 244 -13.37 14.08 -9.99
CA CYS A 244 -12.44 13.40 -10.88
C CYS A 244 -11.30 12.76 -10.08
N VAL A 245 -10.91 11.55 -10.44
CA VAL A 245 -9.75 10.89 -9.84
C VAL A 245 -8.46 11.33 -10.55
N THR A 246 -7.37 11.46 -9.79
CA THR A 246 -6.07 11.90 -10.36
C THR A 246 -5.24 10.74 -10.92
N LYS A 247 -5.62 9.49 -10.62
CA LYS A 247 -5.06 8.25 -11.16
C LYS A 247 -6.19 7.32 -11.60
N ARG A 248 -6.01 6.57 -12.70
CA ARG A 248 -7.01 5.58 -13.15
C ARG A 248 -7.27 4.58 -12.03
N ILE A 249 -8.51 4.56 -11.54
CA ILE A 249 -9.01 3.45 -10.74
C ILE A 249 -9.63 2.49 -11.74
N TYR A 250 -8.98 1.36 -11.98
CA TYR A 250 -9.65 0.28 -12.70
C TYR A 250 -10.83 -0.16 -11.84
N PRO A 251 -12.08 -0.12 -12.34
CA PRO A 251 -13.17 -0.71 -11.61
C PRO A 251 -12.83 -2.19 -11.39
N ILE A 252 -12.95 -2.65 -10.16
CA ILE A 252 -12.97 -4.09 -9.87
C ILE A 252 -14.17 -4.62 -10.64
N LEU A 253 -13.94 -5.20 -11.82
CA LEU A 253 -14.95 -5.92 -12.54
C LEU A 253 -15.27 -7.16 -11.69
N ASP A 254 -16.34 -7.08 -10.90
CA ASP A 254 -17.12 -8.25 -10.51
C ASP A 254 -17.74 -8.85 -11.77
N SER A 255 -16.90 -9.48 -12.60
CA SER A 255 -17.35 -10.39 -13.65
C SER A 255 -16.20 -11.33 -13.99
N ILE A 256 -16.32 -12.55 -13.45
CA ILE A 256 -15.93 -13.83 -14.05
C ILE A 256 -14.89 -13.68 -15.16
N SER A 257 -13.62 -13.85 -14.79
CA SER A 257 -12.56 -14.14 -15.76
C SER A 257 -12.97 -15.40 -16.55
N PRO A 258 -13.10 -15.35 -17.89
CA PRO A 258 -13.28 -16.57 -18.66
C PRO A 258 -11.98 -17.36 -18.55
N VAL A 259 -12.06 -18.51 -17.88
CA VAL A 259 -10.99 -19.52 -17.87
C VAL A 259 -10.60 -19.79 -19.33
N PRO A 260 -9.33 -19.58 -19.73
CA PRO A 260 -8.89 -19.96 -21.06
C PRO A 260 -8.93 -21.49 -21.14
N VAL A 261 -9.86 -22.02 -21.94
CA VAL A 261 -9.92 -23.43 -22.28
C VAL A 261 -8.71 -23.74 -23.15
N LEU A 262 -7.74 -24.48 -22.59
CA LEU A 262 -6.66 -25.09 -23.36
C LEU A 262 -7.29 -26.10 -24.32
N LYS A 263 -7.19 -25.82 -25.64
CA LYS A 263 -7.42 -26.83 -26.66
C LYS A 263 -6.17 -27.72 -26.72
N TYR A 264 -6.37 -29.02 -26.46
CA TYR A 264 -5.41 -30.08 -26.70
C TYR A 264 -5.18 -30.30 -28.20
#